data_AF-A0A0B6Z059-F1
#
_entry.id   AF-A0A0B6Z059-F1
#
_cell.length_a   1.000
_cell.length_b   1.000
_cell.length_c   1.000
_cell.angle_alpha   90.00
_cell.angle_beta   90.00
_cell.angle_gamma   90.00
#
_symmetry.space_group_name_H-M   'P 1'
#
loop_
_entity.id
_entity.type
_entity.pdbx_description
1 polymer ?
#
loop_
_entity_poly.entity_id
_entity_poly.type
_entity_poly.pdbx_seq_one_letter_code
_entity_poly.pdbx_strand_id
1 'polypeptide(L)'
;MISTPDTVLQAVIKRALIESGCPTHVVSELMENAHERKWPNGLNTLETRQLNRRQYENYVTKRIPGKQAVVVIMCENQHMPEDLIIEPGLVMIFAHGVE
;
A
#
# COMPACT_ATOMS: atom_id res chain seq x y z
N MET A 1 3.01 -6.87 -7.80
CA MET A 1 2.83 -6.45 -6.41
C MET A 1 3.57 -7.44 -5.52
N ILE A 2 4.37 -6.94 -4.57
CA ILE A 2 5.10 -7.72 -3.57
C ILE A 2 4.23 -7.71 -2.31
N SER A 3 3.57 -8.82 -2.00
CA SER A 3 2.60 -8.91 -0.90
C SER A 3 3.21 -9.31 0.46
N THR A 4 4.43 -9.85 0.43
CA THR A 4 5.20 -10.29 1.59
C THR A 4 6.59 -9.63 1.62
N PRO A 5 6.68 -8.29 1.67
CA PRO A 5 7.96 -7.60 1.66
C PRO A 5 8.77 -7.98 2.91
N ASP A 6 10.06 -8.31 2.72
CA ASP A 6 10.94 -8.61 3.85
C ASP A 6 11.24 -7.36 4.70
N THR A 7 11.90 -7.56 5.83
CA THR A 7 12.21 -6.49 6.78
C THR A 7 13.12 -5.42 6.19
N VAL A 8 14.01 -5.78 5.26
CA VAL A 8 14.95 -4.84 4.63
C VAL A 8 14.17 -3.92 3.68
N LEU A 9 13.32 -4.50 2.83
CA LEU A 9 12.48 -3.76 1.91
C LEU A 9 11.50 -2.85 2.66
N GLN A 10 10.88 -3.34 3.73
CA GLN A 10 10.03 -2.51 4.59
C GLN A 10 10.80 -1.33 5.19
N ALA A 11 12.03 -1.53 5.67
CA ALA A 11 12.86 -0.45 6.21
C ALA A 11 13.21 0.61 5.14
N VAL A 12 13.50 0.19 3.91
CA VAL A 12 13.77 1.12 2.79
C VAL A 12 12.54 1.97 2.46
N ILE A 13 11.35 1.36 2.41
CA ILE A 13 10.11 2.10 2.13
C ILE A 13 9.75 3.03 3.29
N LYS A 14 9.88 2.56 4.53
CA LYS A 14 9.66 3.37 5.73
C LYS A 14 10.53 4.63 5.73
N ARG A 15 11.83 4.48 5.39
CA ARG A 15 12.75 5.62 5.31
C ARG A 15 12.32 6.62 4.24
N ALA A 16 11.93 6.15 3.06
CA ALA A 16 11.48 7.03 1.97
C ALA A 16 10.20 7.81 2.33
N LEU A 17 9.26 7.20 3.06
CA LEU A 17 8.07 7.89 3.57
C LEU A 17 8.44 9.01 4.55
N ILE A 18 9.35 8.73 5.49
CA ILE A 18 9.84 9.73 6.46
C ILE A 18 10.55 10.89 5.73
N GLU A 19 11.44 10.58 4.79
CA GLU A 19 12.14 11.57 3.97
C GLU A 19 11.18 12.44 3.14
N SER A 20 10.00 11.91 2.78
CA SER A 20 8.95 12.66 2.08
C SER A 20 8.08 13.54 2.99
N GLY A 21 8.34 13.55 4.31
CA GLY A 21 7.61 14.37 5.29
C GLY A 21 6.33 13.72 5.84
N CYS A 22 6.14 12.41 5.65
CA CYS A 22 5.00 11.69 6.21
C CYS A 22 5.08 11.65 7.76
N PRO A 23 3.99 11.97 8.50
CA PRO A 23 3.99 11.96 9.96
C PRO A 23 4.37 10.58 10.54
N THR A 24 5.26 10.55 11.53
CA THR A 24 5.87 9.30 12.05
C THR A 24 4.87 8.29 12.61
N HIS A 25 3.78 8.74 13.23
CA HIS A 25 2.71 7.86 13.72
C HIS A 25 2.00 7.17 12.54
N VAL A 26 1.59 7.95 11.53
CA VAL A 26 0.99 7.44 10.28
C VAL A 26 1.93 6.49 9.53
N VAL A 27 3.22 6.81 9.45
CA VAL A 27 4.22 5.95 8.78
C VAL A 27 4.25 4.55 9.40
N SER A 28 4.17 4.45 10.73
CA SER A 28 4.25 3.16 11.40
C SER A 28 3.04 2.29 11.04
N GLU A 29 1.82 2.87 11.07
CA GLU A 29 0.58 2.19 10.69
C GLU A 29 0.54 1.83 9.20
N LEU A 30 0.94 2.75 8.31
CA LEU A 30 1.04 2.49 6.87
C LEU A 30 2.00 1.34 6.56
N MET A 31 3.12 1.25 7.29
CA MET A 31 4.09 0.17 7.11
C MET A 31 3.61 -1.16 7.68
N GLU A 32 2.78 -1.18 8.72
CA GLU A 32 2.07 -2.40 9.13
C GLU A 32 1.16 -2.90 8.01
N ASN A 33 0.48 -1.96 7.34
CA ASN A 33 -0.41 -2.21 6.19
C ASN A 33 0.35 -2.38 4.86
N ALA A 34 1.67 -2.61 4.88
CA ALA A 34 2.47 -2.91 3.68
C ALA A 34 2.52 -4.41 3.33
N HIS A 35 1.94 -5.27 4.18
CA HIS A 35 2.04 -6.72 4.08
C HIS A 35 0.65 -7.35 4.09
N GLU A 36 0.45 -8.40 3.29
CA GLU A 36 -0.85 -9.07 3.12
C GLU A 36 -1.52 -9.57 4.41
N ARG A 37 -0.73 -9.86 5.46
CA ARG A 37 -1.23 -10.25 6.79
C ARG A 37 -2.04 -9.16 7.49
N LYS A 38 -1.92 -7.91 7.04
CA LYS A 38 -2.63 -6.73 7.54
C LYS A 38 -3.50 -6.07 6.46
N TRP A 39 -3.49 -6.59 5.24
CA TRP A 39 -4.34 -6.07 4.17
C TRP A 39 -5.82 -6.42 4.41
N PRO A 40 -6.74 -5.61 3.88
CA PRO A 40 -8.17 -5.91 3.95
C PRO A 40 -8.51 -7.17 3.12
N ASN A 41 -9.68 -7.75 3.35
CA ASN A 41 -10.06 -9.07 2.82
C ASN A 41 -10.00 -9.16 1.29
N GLY A 42 -10.30 -8.08 0.58
CA GLY A 42 -10.22 -8.01 -0.88
C GLY A 42 -8.78 -8.04 -1.44
N LEU A 43 -7.76 -7.99 -0.58
CA LEU A 43 -6.33 -7.94 -0.94
C LEU A 43 -5.47 -9.02 -0.26
N ASN A 44 -5.88 -9.60 0.86
CA ASN A 44 -5.00 -10.40 1.73
C ASN A 44 -4.55 -11.77 1.15
N THR A 45 -5.19 -12.30 0.10
CA THR A 45 -4.80 -13.57 -0.55
C THR A 45 -4.46 -13.39 -2.03
N LEU A 46 -3.74 -14.34 -2.60
CA LEU A 46 -3.47 -14.34 -4.05
C LEU A 46 -4.77 -14.39 -4.87
N GLU A 47 -5.73 -15.20 -4.43
CA GLU A 47 -7.02 -15.38 -5.11
C GLU A 47 -7.82 -14.06 -5.15
N THR A 48 -8.01 -13.41 -3.99
CA THR A 48 -8.75 -12.15 -3.93
C THR A 48 -8.08 -11.05 -4.73
N ARG A 49 -6.73 -11.03 -4.76
CA ARG A 49 -6.00 -10.08 -5.62
C ARG A 49 -6.18 -10.31 -7.11
N GLN A 50 -6.26 -11.56 -7.55
CA GLN A 50 -6.52 -11.87 -8.97
C GLN A 50 -7.95 -11.47 -9.35
N LEU A 51 -8.92 -11.77 -8.49
CA LEU A 51 -10.33 -11.41 -8.68
C LEU A 51 -10.52 -9.89 -8.77
N ASN A 52 -9.88 -9.15 -7.87
CA ASN A 52 -10.02 -7.69 -7.75
C ASN A 52 -9.05 -6.88 -8.62
N ARG A 53 -8.20 -7.53 -9.44
CA ARG A 53 -7.13 -6.85 -10.19
C ARG A 53 -7.60 -5.63 -10.98
N ARG A 54 -8.78 -5.71 -11.62
CA ARG A 54 -9.35 -4.60 -12.41
C ARG A 54 -9.75 -3.41 -11.55
N GLN A 55 -10.11 -3.63 -10.28
CA GLN A 55 -10.50 -2.55 -9.37
C GLN A 55 -9.31 -1.66 -9.01
N TYR A 56 -8.08 -2.16 -9.13
CA TYR A 56 -6.88 -1.40 -8.72
C TYR A 56 -6.65 -0.14 -9.55
N GLU A 57 -7.15 -0.13 -10.79
CA GLU A 57 -7.10 1.04 -11.68
C GLU A 57 -7.92 2.22 -11.13
N ASN A 58 -8.86 1.97 -10.22
CA ASN A 58 -9.70 2.99 -9.61
C ASN A 58 -9.11 3.60 -8.34
N TYR A 59 -7.98 3.10 -7.83
CA TYR A 59 -7.34 3.70 -6.67
C TYR A 59 -6.79 5.09 -6.99
N VAL A 60 -7.01 6.02 -6.08
CA VAL A 60 -6.22 7.25 -5.99
C VAL A 60 -4.93 6.91 -5.26
N THR A 61 -3.83 6.87 -6.01
CA THR A 61 -2.50 6.50 -5.49
C THR A 61 -1.55 7.69 -5.44
N LYS A 62 -0.70 7.73 -4.42
CA LYS A 62 0.45 8.64 -4.34
C LYS A 62 1.75 7.86 -4.40
N ARG A 63 2.64 8.22 -5.31
CA ARG A 63 3.94 7.55 -5.47
C ARG A 63 4.87 7.87 -4.30
N ILE A 64 5.58 6.85 -3.80
CA ILE A 64 6.69 7.04 -2.85
C ILE A 64 7.94 7.45 -3.65
N PRO A 65 8.53 8.63 -3.39
CA PRO A 65 9.64 9.15 -4.19
C PRO A 65 10.82 8.18 -4.34
N GLY A 66 11.24 7.96 -5.59
CA GLY A 66 12.37 7.08 -5.91
C GLY A 66 12.17 5.62 -5.50
N LYS A 67 10.92 5.15 -5.39
CA LYS A 67 10.57 3.75 -5.10
C LYS A 67 9.53 3.24 -6.10
N GLN A 68 9.52 1.92 -6.29
CA GLN A 68 8.44 1.19 -6.95
C GLN A 68 7.38 0.86 -5.92
N ALA A 69 6.76 1.89 -5.36
CA ALA A 69 5.76 1.76 -4.32
C ALA A 69 4.82 2.96 -4.33
N VAL A 70 3.58 2.72 -3.91
CA VAL A 70 2.55 3.74 -3.78
C VAL A 70 1.87 3.64 -2.42
N VAL A 71 1.32 4.77 -1.97
CA VAL A 71 0.42 4.86 -0.83
C VAL A 71 -1.00 5.04 -1.35
N VAL A 72 -1.93 4.29 -0.77
CA VAL A 72 -3.37 4.44 -0.94
C VAL A 72 -3.91 4.94 0.39
N ILE A 73 -4.28 6.22 0.46
CA ILE A 73 -4.83 6.83 1.68
C ILE A 73 -6.34 6.61 1.71
N MET A 74 -6.86 6.12 2.84
CA MET A 74 -8.28 5.76 2.98
C MET A 74 -9.22 6.94 2.70
N CYS A 75 -8.92 8.13 3.24
CA CYS A 75 -9.79 9.30 3.07
C CYS A 75 -9.84 9.82 1.62
N GLU A 76 -8.88 9.46 0.76
CA GLU A 76 -8.87 9.77 -0.67
C GLU A 76 -9.48 8.64 -1.53
N ASN A 77 -9.82 7.52 -0.90
CA ASN A 77 -10.28 6.30 -1.55
C ASN A 77 -11.63 5.79 -1.01
N GLN A 78 -12.45 6.67 -0.42
CA GLN A 78 -13.78 6.31 0.12
C GLN A 78 -14.76 5.83 -0.97
N HIS A 79 -14.46 6.06 -2.25
CA HIS A 79 -15.22 5.52 -3.38
C HIS A 79 -14.91 4.04 -3.66
N MET A 80 -13.82 3.52 -3.13
CA MET A 80 -13.44 2.12 -3.27
C MET A 80 -14.26 1.24 -2.29
N PRO A 81 -14.49 -0.04 -2.61
CA PRO A 81 -15.10 -0.99 -1.68
C PRO A 81 -14.36 -1.06 -0.34
N GLU A 82 -15.11 -1.23 0.75
CA GLU A 82 -14.57 -1.28 2.12
C GLU A 82 -13.56 -2.42 2.32
N ASP A 83 -13.69 -3.52 1.58
CA ASP A 83 -12.77 -4.66 1.62
C ASP A 83 -11.48 -4.43 0.81
N LEU A 84 -11.34 -3.26 0.18
CA LEU A 84 -10.19 -2.84 -0.61
C LEU A 84 -9.45 -1.63 -0.01
N ILE A 85 -9.94 -1.06 1.08
CA ILE A 85 -9.31 0.07 1.79
C ILE A 85 -9.17 -0.24 3.28
N ILE A 86 -8.26 0.46 3.96
CA ILE A 86 -8.04 0.32 5.41
C ILE A 86 -7.49 1.64 5.96
N GLU A 87 -7.85 2.01 7.18
CA GLU A 87 -7.33 3.20 7.87
C GLU A 87 -5.92 2.95 8.43
N PRO A 88 -4.99 3.93 8.40
CA PRO A 88 -5.08 5.25 7.71
C PRO A 88 -4.90 5.16 6.19
N GLY A 89 -4.41 4.01 5.73
CA GLY A 89 -4.16 3.69 4.34
C GLY A 89 -3.36 2.41 4.26
N LEU A 90 -2.89 2.08 3.06
CA LEU A 90 -2.01 0.94 2.82
C LEU A 90 -0.87 1.31 1.88
N VAL A 91 0.21 0.54 1.95
CA VAL A 91 1.37 0.68 1.07
C VAL A 91 1.42 -0.52 0.15
N MET A 92 1.44 -0.28 -1.15
CA MET A 92 1.62 -1.33 -2.16
C MET A 92 3.01 -1.20 -2.77
N ILE A 93 3.80 -2.28 -2.69
CA ILE A 93 5.16 -2.34 -3.23
C ILE A 93 5.16 -3.20 -4.50
N PHE A 94 5.96 -2.82 -5.48
CA PHE A 94 6.06 -3.47 -6.79
C PHE A 94 7.52 -3.70 -7.15
N ALA A 95 7.77 -4.71 -8.00
CA ALA A 95 9.10 -4.91 -8.58
C ALA A 95 9.40 -3.88 -9.69
N HIS A 96 8.36 -3.43 -10.39
CA HIS A 96 8.36 -2.54 -11.56
C HIS A 96 6.93 -2.09 -11.86
N GLY A 97 6.77 -1.09 -12.75
CA GLY A 97 5.48 -0.67 -13.30
C GLY A 97 4.80 0.50 -12.59
N VAL A 98 5.46 1.11 -11.59
CA VAL A 98 5.04 2.41 -11.04
C VAL A 98 5.77 3.49 -11.82
N GLU A 99 5.00 4.26 -12.60
CA GLU A 99 5.46 5.42 -13.38
C GLU A 99 5.16 6.74 -12.66
#